data_AF-A0A1G7M5J5-F1
#
_entry.id   AF-A0A1G7M5J5-F1
#
_cell.length_a   1.000
_cell.length_b   1.000
_cell.length_c   1.000
_cell.angle_alpha   90.00
_cell.angle_beta   90.00
_cell.angle_gamma   90.00
#
_symmetry.space_group_name_H-M   'P 1'
#
loop_
_entity.id
_entity.type
_entity.pdbx_description
1 polymer ?
#
loop_
_entity_poly.entity_id
_entity_poly.type
_entity_poly.pdbx_seq_one_letter_code
_entity_poly.pdbx_strand_id
1 'polypeptide(L)'
;MQVDPEEDPVLARALVATLRGEWRPAADALASAQQWDRRAYVVLTLATAASRRVDWLRRWLRARPDDRDAQAVQSAMESLKDAG
;
A
#
# COMPACT_ATOMS: atom_id res chain seq x y z
N MET A 1 5.10 5.53 -9.96
CA MET A 1 5.91 6.25 -8.96
C MET A 1 7.09 5.37 -8.58
N GLN A 2 8.30 5.89 -8.68
CA GLN A 2 9.52 5.22 -8.24
C GLN A 2 9.83 5.75 -6.84
N VAL A 3 10.00 4.86 -5.86
CA VAL A 3 10.39 5.20 -4.49
C VAL A 3 11.89 4.96 -4.40
N ASP A 4 12.64 5.97 -3.96
CA ASP A 4 14.07 5.82 -3.69
C ASP A 4 14.27 5.07 -2.37
N PRO A 5 14.93 3.90 -2.36
CA PRO A 5 15.21 3.15 -1.13
C PRO A 5 16.12 3.89 -0.14
N GLU A 6 16.95 4.83 -0.58
CA GLU A 6 17.81 5.62 0.30
C GLU A 6 17.00 6.68 1.07
N GLU A 7 16.01 7.29 0.41
CA GLU A 7 15.13 8.29 1.03
C GLU A 7 14.00 7.64 1.84
N ASP A 8 13.49 6.49 1.40
CA ASP A 8 12.36 5.80 2.03
C ASP A 8 12.52 4.26 2.04
N PRO A 9 13.42 3.74 2.89
CA PRO A 9 13.70 2.30 2.96
C PRO A 9 12.49 1.48 3.42
N VAL A 10 11.59 2.07 4.22
CA VAL A 10 10.39 1.40 4.73
C VAL A 10 9.40 1.15 3.59
N LEU A 11 9.08 2.19 2.82
CA LEU A 11 8.15 2.05 1.70
C LEU A 11 8.76 1.24 0.55
N ALA A 12 10.06 1.40 0.29
CA ALA A 12 10.76 0.57 -0.70
C ALA A 12 10.67 -0.93 -0.34
N ARG A 13 10.91 -1.28 0.93
CA ARG A 13 10.74 -2.66 1.42
C ARG A 13 9.29 -3.14 1.27
N ALA A 14 8.32 -2.30 1.60
CA ALA A 14 6.91 -2.63 1.44
C ALA A 14 6.57 -2.96 -0.02
N LEU A 15 7.04 -2.13 -0.96
CA LEU A 15 6.83 -2.35 -2.40
C LEU A 15 7.47 -3.66 -2.88
N VAL A 16 8.70 -3.97 -2.48
CA VAL A 16 9.36 -5.24 -2.82
C VAL A 16 8.55 -6.43 -2.29
N ALA A 17 8.01 -6.35 -1.07
CA ALA A 17 7.19 -7.40 -0.48
C ALA A 17 5.89 -7.63 -1.27
N THR A 18 5.27 -6.57 -1.80
CA THR A 18 4.06 -6.70 -2.64
C THR A 18 4.31 -7.54 -3.90
N LEU A 19 5.52 -7.48 -4.48
CA LEU A 19 5.91 -8.30 -5.65
C LEU A 19 5.96 -9.80 -5.32
N ARG A 20 6.22 -10.13 -4.06
CA ARG A 20 6.21 -11.50 -3.51
C ARG A 20 4.83 -11.93 -3.02
N GLY A 21 3.83 -11.04 -3.11
CA GLY A 21 2.47 -11.32 -2.63
C GLY A 21 2.33 -11.20 -1.11
N GLU A 22 3.30 -10.57 -0.44
CA GLU A 22 3.33 -10.34 1.01
C GLU A 22 2.71 -8.97 1.33
N TRP A 23 1.84 -8.91 2.33
CA TRP A 23 1.13 -7.68 2.71
C TRP A 23 1.62 -7.06 4.02
N ARG A 24 2.26 -7.84 4.91
CA ARG A 24 2.66 -7.38 6.25
C ARG A 24 3.57 -6.15 6.22
N PRO A 25 4.60 -6.08 5.35
CA PRO A 25 5.44 -4.87 5.28
C PRO A 25 4.68 -3.61 4.82
N ALA A 26 3.61 -3.76 4.03
CA ALA A 26 2.75 -2.64 3.66
C ALA A 26 1.90 -2.15 4.84
N ALA A 27 1.39 -3.08 5.65
CA ALA A 27 0.70 -2.76 6.90
C ALA A 27 1.63 -2.05 7.89
N ASP A 28 2.86 -2.53 8.05
CA ASP A 28 3.86 -1.91 8.93
C ASP A 28 4.22 -0.49 8.47
N ALA A 29 4.38 -0.29 7.16
CA ALA A 29 4.63 1.03 6.58
C ALA A 29 3.50 2.02 6.90
N LEU A 30 2.24 1.61 6.77
CA LEU A 30 1.08 2.45 7.10
C LEU A 30 0.91 2.68 8.61
N ALA A 31 1.19 1.67 9.44
CA ALA A 31 1.18 1.82 10.90
C ALA A 31 2.25 2.81 11.38
N SER A 32 3.41 2.87 10.71
CA SER A 32 4.48 3.82 11.01
C SER A 32 4.24 5.24 10.48
N ALA A 33 3.32 5.41 9.53
CA ALA A 33 2.99 6.69 8.91
C ALA A 33 2.00 7.50 9.76
N GLN A 34 2.50 8.15 10.82
CA GLN A 34 1.67 8.92 11.76
C GLN A 34 1.27 10.30 11.24
N GLN A 35 2.09 10.91 10.38
CA GLN A 35 1.78 12.21 9.78
C GLN A 35 0.78 12.05 8.63
N TRP A 36 -0.18 12.97 8.54
CA TRP A 36 -1.26 12.91 7.56
C TRP A 36 -0.73 12.82 6.12
N ASP A 37 0.18 13.71 5.74
CA ASP A 37 0.77 13.75 4.39
C ASP A 37 1.57 12.48 4.10
N ARG A 38 2.31 11.99 5.09
CA ARG A 38 3.07 10.74 5.00
C ARG A 38 2.15 9.55 4.76
N ARG A 39 1.03 9.48 5.48
CA ARG A 39 0.05 8.41 5.35
C ARG A 39 -0.60 8.44 3.96
N ALA A 40 -1.00 9.63 3.50
CA ALA A 40 -1.57 9.80 2.16
C ALA A 40 -0.60 9.35 1.06
N TYR A 41 0.67 9.75 1.15
CA TYR A 41 1.72 9.32 0.22
C TYR A 41 1.87 7.80 0.19
N VAL A 42 1.97 7.14 1.35
CA VAL A 42 2.11 5.68 1.43
C VAL A 42 0.87 4.97 0.85
N VAL A 43 -0.35 5.43 1.18
CA VAL A 43 -1.60 4.87 0.63
C VAL A 43 -1.61 4.95 -0.90
N LEU A 44 -1.35 6.12 -1.48
CA LEU A 44 -1.37 6.32 -2.94
C LEU A 44 -0.29 5.50 -3.65
N THR A 45 0.89 5.38 -3.04
CA THR A 45 1.97 4.53 -3.56
C THR A 45 1.55 3.07 -3.63
N LEU A 46 1.01 2.56 -2.51
CA LEU A 46 0.56 1.18 -2.40
C LEU A 46 -0.65 0.90 -3.31
N ALA A 47 -1.57 1.85 -3.45
CA ALA A 47 -2.70 1.77 -4.37
C ALA A 47 -2.23 1.66 -5.83
N THR A 48 -1.21 2.43 -6.21
CA THR A 48 -0.57 2.33 -7.53
C THR A 48 0.11 0.97 -7.74
N ALA A 49 0.67 0.36 -6.70
CA ALA A 49 1.22 -1.00 -6.79
C ALA A 49 0.09 -2.05 -6.91
N ALA A 50 -1.00 -1.88 -6.15
CA ALA A 50 -2.16 -2.77 -6.18
C ALA A 50 -2.89 -2.74 -7.53
N SER A 51 -2.95 -1.59 -8.20
CA SER A 51 -3.57 -1.47 -9.53
C SER A 51 -2.86 -2.33 -10.59
N ARG A 52 -1.56 -2.57 -10.41
CA ARG A 52 -0.74 -3.44 -11.26
C ARG A 52 -0.82 -4.92 -10.85
N ARG A 53 -0.88 -5.19 -9.54
CA ARG A 53 -0.99 -6.55 -8.99
C ARG A 53 -1.73 -6.54 -7.66
N VAL A 54 -3.00 -6.95 -7.68
CA VAL A 54 -3.93 -6.79 -6.55
C VAL A 54 -3.89 -7.93 -5.52
N ASP A 55 -3.23 -9.05 -5.81
CA ASP A 55 -3.33 -10.27 -5.00
C ASP A 55 -2.85 -10.11 -3.54
N TRP A 56 -1.80 -9.32 -3.31
CA TRP A 56 -1.31 -9.05 -1.96
C TRP A 56 -2.33 -8.27 -1.13
N LEU A 57 -3.02 -7.30 -1.74
CA LEU A 57 -4.05 -6.49 -1.09
C LEU A 57 -5.29 -7.34 -0.77
N ARG A 58 -5.71 -8.22 -1.70
CA ARG A 58 -6.79 -9.19 -1.44
C ARG A 58 -6.47 -10.12 -0.27
N ARG A 59 -5.22 -10.57 -0.16
CA ARG A 59 -4.76 -11.38 0.98
C ARG A 59 -4.79 -10.60 2.28
N TRP A 60 -4.41 -9.31 2.25
CA TRP A 60 -4.50 -8.43 3.41
C TRP A 60 -5.94 -8.28 3.87
N LEU A 61 -6.84 -7.86 2.98
CA LEU A 61 -8.27 -7.69 3.28
C LEU A 61 -8.91 -8.98 3.80
N ARG A 62 -8.52 -10.14 3.26
CA ARG A 62 -9.01 -11.43 3.77
C ARG A 62 -8.49 -11.76 5.16
N ALA A 63 -7.21 -11.48 5.41
CA ALA A 63 -6.58 -11.78 6.71
C ALA A 63 -7.04 -10.82 7.81
N ARG A 64 -7.39 -9.58 7.45
CA ARG A 64 -7.87 -8.54 8.36
C ARG A 64 -8.98 -7.71 7.69
N PRO A 65 -10.23 -8.18 7.71
CA PRO A 65 -11.33 -7.51 7.00
C PRO A 65 -11.64 -6.11 7.51
N ASP A 66 -11.43 -5.87 8.81
CA ASP A 66 -11.70 -4.58 9.47
C ASP A 66 -10.49 -3.63 9.51
N ASP A 67 -9.40 -3.99 8.82
CA ASP A 67 -8.18 -3.19 8.77
C ASP A 67 -8.40 -1.94 7.90
N ARG A 68 -8.54 -0.78 8.56
CA ARG A 68 -8.77 0.51 7.88
C ARG A 68 -7.65 0.87 6.91
N ASP A 69 -6.43 0.41 7.14
CA ASP A 69 -5.31 0.67 6.24
C ASP A 69 -5.44 -0.13 4.95
N ALA A 70 -5.84 -1.39 5.05
CA ALA A 70 -6.14 -2.21 3.87
C ALA A 70 -7.32 -1.61 3.07
N GLN A 71 -8.37 -1.18 3.77
CA GLN A 71 -9.55 -0.56 3.14
C GLN A 71 -9.20 0.76 2.44
N ALA A 72 -8.38 1.62 3.06
CA ALA A 72 -7.94 2.88 2.46
C ALA A 72 -7.14 2.65 1.16
N VAL A 73 -6.24 1.67 1.14
CA VAL A 73 -5.49 1.30 -0.07
C VAL A 73 -6.43 0.75 -1.16
N GLN A 74 -7.43 -0.05 -0.80
CA GLN A 74 -8.43 -0.55 -1.75
C GLN A 74 -9.25 0.58 -2.36
N SER A 75 -9.81 1.47 -1.54
CA SER A 75 -10.58 2.63 -2.03
C SER A 75 -9.74 3.52 -2.95
N ALA A 76 -8.51 3.83 -2.56
CA ALA A 76 -7.61 4.63 -3.39
C ALA A 76 -7.26 3.93 -4.72
N MET A 77 -7.04 2.61 -4.70
CA MET A 77 -6.80 1.84 -5.93
C MET A 77 -8.02 1.87 -6.87
N GLU A 78 -9.23 1.77 -6.34
CA GLU A 78 -10.46 1.88 -7.12
C GLU A 78 -10.61 3.26 -7.74
N SER A 79 -10.40 4.33 -6.97
CA SER A 79 -10.44 5.70 -7.49
C SER A 79 -9.41 5.94 -8.61
N LEU A 80 -8.23 5.32 -8.55
CA LEU A 80 -7.23 5.41 -9.61
C LEU A 80 -7.67 4.70 -10.90
N LYS A 81 -8.54 3.68 -10.83
CA LYS A 81 -9.08 2.99 -12.01
C LYS A 81 -10.19 3.79 -12.67
N ASP A 82 -11.01 4.47 -11.89
CA ASP A 82 -12.12 5.28 -12.39
C ASP A 82 -11.64 6.60 -13.03
N ALA A 83 -10.41 7.01 -12.74
CA ALA A 83 -9.79 8.21 -13.29
C ALA A 83 -9.06 8.02 -14.63
N GLY A 84 -8.99 6.79 -15.15
CA GLY A 84 -8.33 6.43 -16.42
C GLY A 84 -9.32 6.03 -17.50
#